data_AF-A0A5N5ZJ05-F1
#
_entry.id   AF-A0A5N5ZJ05-F1
#
_cell.length_a   1.000
_cell.length_b   1.000
_cell.length_c   1.000
_cell.angle_alpha   90.00
_cell.angle_beta   90.00
_cell.angle_gamma   90.00
#
_symmetry.space_group_name_H-M   'P 1'
#
loop_
_entity.id
_entity.type
_entity.pdbx_description
1 polymer ?
#
loop_
_entity_poly.entity_id
_entity_poly.type
_entity_poly.pdbx_seq_one_letter_code
_entity_poly.pdbx_strand_id
1 'polypeptide(L)'
;MKKSIHLTAIMLLLMSFSLQAQKAEDSNKISINDQFVISLQEKSIDQVSDYYEIDFSEFNFASEKDMKQFCEFSSGGFHTFKANFDAKIIEVHFNTEMLGKSNMTIASLNQYLVDVSRKLKSTYNAIKSE
;
A
#
# COMPACT_ATOMS: atom_id res chain seq x y z
N MET A 1 9.81 26.16 -23.40
CA MET A 1 9.75 24.69 -23.53
C MET A 1 10.07 24.05 -22.17
N LYS A 2 9.07 23.79 -21.32
CA LYS A 2 9.25 23.16 -19.98
C LYS A 2 8.28 22.01 -19.70
N LYS A 3 7.50 21.57 -20.70
CA LYS A 3 6.48 20.51 -20.54
C LYS A 3 6.98 19.09 -20.81
N SER A 4 8.18 18.93 -21.38
CA SER A 4 8.66 17.62 -21.82
C SER A 4 9.30 16.76 -20.73
N ILE A 5 9.88 17.36 -19.69
CA ILE A 5 10.64 16.62 -18.66
C ILE A 5 9.71 15.89 -17.68
N HIS A 6 8.51 16.43 -17.42
CA HIS A 6 7.53 15.76 -16.56
C HIS A 6 6.98 14.47 -17.19
N LEU A 7 6.75 14.43 -18.50
CA LEU A 7 6.24 13.22 -19.16
C LEU A 7 7.29 12.09 -19.14
N THR A 8 8.56 12.39 -19.37
CA THR A 8 9.63 11.37 -19.34
C THR A 8 9.87 10.84 -17.94
N ALA A 9 9.77 11.68 -16.89
CA ALA A 9 9.88 11.24 -15.50
C ALA A 9 8.74 10.29 -15.09
N ILE A 10 7.51 10.55 -15.54
CA ILE A 10 6.35 9.68 -15.30
C ILE A 10 6.51 8.35 -16.06
N MET A 11 7.01 8.36 -17.29
CA MET A 11 7.32 7.13 -18.04
C MET A 11 8.45 6.31 -17.41
N LEU A 12 9.48 6.94 -16.86
CA LEU A 12 10.58 6.27 -16.15
C LEU A 12 10.11 5.65 -14.82
N LEU A 13 9.19 6.31 -14.11
CA LEU A 13 8.51 5.74 -12.94
C LEU A 13 7.68 4.50 -13.34
N LEU A 14 6.89 4.59 -14.41
CA LEU A 14 6.08 3.46 -14.92
C LEU A 14 6.93 2.25 -15.35
N MET A 15 8.10 2.47 -15.95
CA MET A 15 9.02 1.39 -16.34
C MET A 15 9.76 0.77 -15.15
N SER A 16 9.99 1.51 -14.07
CA SER A 16 10.59 0.94 -12.85
C SER A 16 9.59 0.09 -12.06
N PHE A 17 8.27 0.37 -12.14
CA PHE A 17 7.24 -0.56 -11.69
C PHE A 17 7.28 -1.88 -12.48
N SER A 18 7.56 -1.83 -13.78
CA SER A 18 7.63 -3.04 -14.62
C SER A 18 8.81 -3.96 -14.25
N LEU A 19 9.96 -3.39 -13.88
CA LEU A 19 11.13 -4.17 -13.44
C LEU A 19 10.97 -4.77 -12.04
N GLN A 20 10.18 -4.15 -11.16
CA GLN A 20 9.87 -4.73 -9.84
C GLN A 20 8.81 -5.84 -9.93
N ALA A 21 7.89 -5.76 -10.91
CA ALA A 21 6.93 -6.83 -11.20
C ALA A 21 7.60 -8.15 -11.64
N GLN A 22 8.80 -8.09 -12.24
CA GLN A 22 9.51 -9.28 -12.71
C GLN A 22 10.21 -10.07 -11.60
N LYS A 23 10.35 -9.50 -10.39
CA LYS A 23 10.74 -10.26 -9.18
C LYS A 23 9.55 -10.80 -8.39
N ALA A 24 8.32 -10.50 -8.82
CA ALA A 24 7.06 -10.89 -8.18
C ALA A 24 6.37 -12.06 -8.90
N GLU A 25 7.10 -12.90 -9.63
CA GLU A 25 6.54 -14.13 -10.22
C GLU A 25 6.12 -15.16 -9.16
N ASP A 26 6.58 -14.99 -7.92
CA ASP A 26 5.99 -15.65 -6.76
C ASP A 26 5.28 -14.60 -5.90
N SER A 27 3.96 -14.48 -6.07
CA SER A 27 2.94 -14.57 -5.01
C SER A 27 1.79 -13.58 -5.16
N ASN A 28 0.61 -14.03 -4.74
CA ASN A 28 -0.62 -13.27 -4.47
C ASN A 28 -0.42 -12.17 -3.39
N LYS A 29 0.61 -11.33 -3.50
CA LYS A 29 1.02 -10.41 -2.43
C LYS A 29 0.78 -8.97 -2.83
N ILE A 30 0.02 -8.27 -1.98
CA ILE A 30 0.21 -6.84 -1.77
C ILE A 30 1.69 -6.61 -1.41
N SER A 31 2.28 -5.55 -1.92
CA SER A 31 3.62 -5.13 -1.51
C SER A 31 3.57 -3.69 -1.05
N ILE A 32 4.37 -3.35 -0.03
CA ILE A 32 4.77 -1.99 0.25
C ILE A 32 6.27 -1.88 0.06
N ASN A 33 6.74 -0.81 -0.56
CA ASN A 33 8.17 -0.51 -0.60
C ASN A 33 8.57 0.46 0.53
N ASP A 34 9.88 0.72 0.64
CA ASP A 34 10.49 1.73 1.52
C ASP A 34 9.95 3.16 1.32
N GLN A 35 9.28 3.42 0.20
CA GLN A 35 8.60 4.68 -0.11
C GLN A 35 7.11 4.69 0.29
N PHE A 36 6.62 3.65 0.98
CA PHE A 36 5.23 3.43 1.39
C PHE A 36 4.25 3.19 0.24
N VAL A 37 4.73 2.83 -0.95
CA VAL A 37 3.87 2.58 -2.11
C VAL A 37 3.26 1.19 -2.03
N ILE A 38 1.94 1.14 -1.91
CA ILE A 38 1.16 -0.10 -1.99
C ILE A 38 0.86 -0.43 -3.45
N SER A 39 1.09 -1.68 -3.86
CA SER A 39 0.63 -2.19 -5.15
C SER A 39 -0.12 -3.51 -5.01
N LEU A 40 -1.26 -3.62 -5.71
CA LEU A 40 -1.95 -4.89 -5.97
C LEU A 40 -1.73 -5.30 -7.43
N GLN A 41 -1.31 -6.55 -7.63
CA GLN A 41 -1.03 -7.12 -8.95
C GLN A 41 -2.23 -7.93 -9.50
N GLU A 42 -3.38 -7.88 -8.84
CA GLU A 42 -4.60 -8.56 -9.29
C GLU A 42 -5.06 -8.04 -10.65
N LYS A 43 -5.74 -8.88 -11.43
CA LYS A 43 -6.26 -8.50 -12.75
C LYS A 43 -7.71 -8.02 -12.70
N SER A 44 -8.44 -8.40 -11.66
CA SER A 44 -9.85 -8.05 -11.47
C SER A 44 -10.21 -7.95 -9.99
N ILE A 45 -11.33 -7.27 -9.68
CA ILE A 45 -11.72 -6.95 -8.30
C ILE A 45 -12.13 -8.21 -7.51
N ASP A 46 -12.66 -9.21 -8.20
CA ASP A 46 -13.05 -10.53 -7.66
C ASP A 46 -11.85 -11.39 -7.24
N GLN A 47 -10.63 -11.01 -7.64
CA GLN A 47 -9.39 -11.68 -7.22
C GLN A 47 -8.79 -11.05 -5.96
N VAL A 48 -9.29 -9.91 -5.51
CA VAL A 48 -8.79 -9.24 -4.31
C VAL A 48 -9.18 -10.07 -3.08
N SER A 49 -8.16 -10.55 -2.35
CA SER A 49 -8.35 -11.23 -1.07
C SER A 49 -8.79 -10.23 -0.01
N ASP A 50 -9.55 -10.73 0.96
CA ASP A 50 -9.88 -10.03 2.18
C ASP A 50 -8.64 -9.72 3.03
N TYR A 51 -7.56 -10.49 2.88
CA TYR A 51 -6.40 -10.46 3.75
C TYR A 51 -5.09 -10.48 2.99
N TYR A 52 -4.19 -9.58 3.38
CA TYR A 52 -2.81 -9.60 2.94
C TYR A 52 -1.85 -9.23 4.07
N GLU A 53 -0.63 -9.75 4.02
CA GLU A 53 0.45 -9.40 4.93
C GLU A 53 1.47 -8.51 4.23
N ILE A 54 1.92 -7.47 4.92
CA ILE A 54 3.03 -6.61 4.50
C ILE A 54 4.14 -6.71 5.54
N ASP A 55 5.32 -7.12 5.07
CA ASP A 55 6.55 -7.04 5.86
C ASP A 55 6.91 -5.57 6.09
N PHE A 56 6.94 -5.15 7.37
CA PHE A 56 7.31 -3.80 7.79
C PHE A 56 8.63 -3.79 8.58
N SER A 57 9.45 -4.84 8.46
CA SER A 57 10.70 -4.99 9.22
C SER A 57 11.74 -3.90 8.98
N GLU A 58 11.73 -3.26 7.81
CA GLU A 58 12.59 -2.11 7.49
C GLU A 58 12.13 -0.80 8.15
N PHE A 59 10.90 -0.77 8.68
CA PHE A 59 10.35 0.39 9.39
C PHE A 59 10.60 0.26 10.88
N ASN A 60 11.28 1.25 11.44
CA ASN A 60 11.64 1.27 12.85
C ASN A 60 10.62 2.09 13.64
N PHE A 61 9.49 1.47 14.00
CA PHE A 61 8.60 2.01 15.03
C PHE A 61 9.31 1.96 16.40
N ALA A 62 9.23 3.05 17.17
CA ALA A 62 9.90 3.12 18.47
C ALA A 62 9.23 2.24 19.53
N SER A 63 7.93 1.97 19.38
CA SER A 63 7.17 1.10 20.27
C SER A 63 6.00 0.40 19.57
N GLU A 64 5.43 -0.62 20.22
CA GLU A 64 4.18 -1.26 19.79
C GLU A 64 3.02 -0.25 19.71
N LYS A 65 2.97 0.71 20.64
CA LYS A 65 1.96 1.76 20.66
C LYS A 65 2.00 2.58 19.37
N ASP A 66 3.19 2.94 18.91
CA ASP A 66 3.39 3.74 17.70
C ASP A 66 2.94 2.97 16.45
N MET A 67 3.25 1.67 16.38
CA MET A 67 2.80 0.81 15.28
C MET A 67 1.27 0.66 15.27
N LYS A 68 0.64 0.52 16.45
CA LYS A 68 -0.83 0.48 16.56
C LYS A 68 -1.47 1.79 16.11
N GLN A 69 -0.95 2.92 16.59
CA GLN A 69 -1.42 4.26 16.21
C GLN A 69 -1.26 4.49 14.71
N PHE A 70 -0.14 4.06 14.13
CA PHE A 70 0.08 4.09 12.68
C PHE A 70 -0.99 3.32 11.91
N CYS A 71 -1.28 2.09 12.33
CA CYS A 71 -2.28 1.24 11.69
C CYS A 71 -3.70 1.84 11.81
N GLU A 72 -4.06 2.32 12.99
CA GLU A 72 -5.36 2.95 13.24
C GLU A 72 -5.55 4.20 12.37
N PHE A 73 -4.59 5.13 12.41
CA PHE A 73 -4.67 6.36 11.63
C PHE A 73 -4.65 6.12 10.13
N SER A 74 -4.00 5.05 9.67
CA SER A 74 -3.89 4.74 8.24
C SER A 74 -5.08 3.92 7.72
N SER A 75 -5.90 3.36 8.60
CA SER A 75 -7.13 2.63 8.25
C SER A 75 -8.25 3.57 7.77
N GLY A 76 -9.26 2.99 7.11
CA GLY A 76 -10.51 3.67 6.75
C GLY A 76 -10.96 3.39 5.32
N GLY A 77 -12.23 3.66 5.01
CA GLY A 77 -12.79 3.43 3.68
C GLY A 77 -12.92 1.93 3.38
N PHE A 78 -12.07 1.44 2.46
CA PHE A 78 -12.13 0.05 1.97
C PHE A 78 -11.10 -0.88 2.63
N HIS A 79 -10.21 -0.37 3.49
CA HIS A 79 -9.20 -1.19 4.16
C HIS A 79 -9.08 -0.88 5.66
N THR A 80 -8.56 -1.86 6.39
CA THR A 80 -8.10 -1.72 7.77
C THR A 80 -6.69 -2.29 7.86
N PHE A 81 -5.79 -1.55 8.52
CA PHE A 81 -4.47 -2.05 8.90
C PHE A 81 -4.50 -2.59 10.32
N LYS A 82 -3.88 -3.74 10.55
CA LYS A 82 -3.67 -4.29 11.90
C LYS A 82 -2.20 -4.55 12.13
N ALA A 83 -1.72 -4.18 13.31
CA ALA A 83 -0.33 -4.37 13.70
C ALA A 83 -0.12 -5.77 14.29
N ASN A 84 0.87 -6.50 13.78
CA ASN A 84 1.50 -7.62 14.46
C ASN A 84 2.94 -7.23 14.80
N PHE A 85 3.12 -6.66 16.00
CA PHE A 85 4.39 -6.06 16.40
C PHE A 85 5.51 -7.09 16.57
N ASP A 86 5.21 -8.25 17.18
CA ASP A 86 6.18 -9.30 17.41
C ASP A 86 6.73 -9.87 16.09
N ALA A 87 5.85 -10.06 15.10
CA ALA A 87 6.23 -10.55 13.78
C ALA A 87 6.77 -9.44 12.86
N LYS A 88 6.67 -8.16 13.24
CA LYS A 88 6.94 -6.98 12.40
C LYS A 88 6.17 -6.98 11.08
N ILE A 89 4.92 -7.43 11.13
CA ILE A 89 4.01 -7.50 9.99
C ILE A 89 2.86 -6.52 10.20
N ILE A 90 2.44 -5.86 9.13
CA ILE A 90 1.16 -5.17 9.06
C ILE A 90 0.21 -5.99 8.20
N GLU A 91 -0.94 -6.34 8.76
CA GLU A 91 -2.01 -6.98 8.02
C GLU A 91 -2.88 -5.92 7.36
N VAL A 92 -3.21 -6.12 6.10
CA VAL A 92 -4.17 -5.30 5.35
C VAL A 92 -5.42 -6.13 5.14
N HIS A 93 -6.53 -5.65 5.69
CA HIS A 93 -7.83 -6.28 5.54
C HIS A 93 -8.69 -5.43 4.62
N PHE A 94 -9.06 -5.94 3.44
CA PHE A 94 -9.97 -5.25 2.53
C PHE A 94 -11.43 -5.60 2.84
N ASN A 95 -12.31 -4.61 2.79
CA ASN A 95 -13.75 -4.83 2.83
C ASN A 95 -14.24 -5.23 1.43
N THR A 96 -14.06 -6.50 1.08
CA THR A 96 -14.41 -7.07 -0.23
C THR A 96 -15.90 -6.92 -0.58
N GLU A 97 -16.78 -6.94 0.43
CA GLU A 97 -18.21 -6.68 0.25
C GLU A 97 -18.47 -5.24 -0.24
N MET A 98 -17.83 -4.23 0.38
CA MET A 98 -17.92 -2.84 -0.09
C MET A 98 -17.26 -2.65 -1.46
N LEU A 99 -16.13 -3.32 -1.73
CA LEU A 99 -15.48 -3.27 -3.04
C LEU A 99 -16.42 -3.78 -4.13
N GLY A 100 -17.11 -4.90 -3.89
CA GLY A 100 -18.12 -5.44 -4.81
C GLY A 100 -19.34 -4.53 -4.99
N LYS A 101 -19.88 -3.99 -3.89
CA LYS A 101 -21.06 -3.10 -3.93
C LYS A 101 -20.80 -1.75 -4.58
N SER A 102 -19.55 -1.27 -4.54
CA SER A 102 -19.16 0.04 -5.08
C SER A 102 -18.82 0.03 -6.57
N ASN A 103 -18.97 -1.12 -7.26
CA ASN A 103 -18.56 -1.31 -8.65
C ASN A 103 -17.10 -0.88 -8.90
N MET A 104 -16.22 -1.08 -7.91
CA MET A 104 -14.83 -0.68 -8.00
C MET A 104 -14.09 -1.56 -9.02
N THR A 105 -13.32 -0.94 -9.92
CA THR A 105 -12.36 -1.64 -10.79
C THR A 105 -11.01 -1.77 -10.10
N ILE A 106 -10.19 -2.73 -10.53
CA ILE A 106 -8.81 -2.85 -10.02
C ILE A 106 -7.98 -1.58 -10.28
N ALA A 107 -8.22 -0.89 -11.40
CA ALA A 107 -7.57 0.38 -11.71
C ALA A 107 -7.94 1.48 -10.71
N SER A 108 -9.23 1.60 -10.36
CA SER A 108 -9.68 2.54 -9.33
C SER A 108 -9.21 2.17 -7.92
N LEU A 109 -9.12 0.87 -7.61
CA LEU A 109 -8.55 0.39 -6.34
C LEU A 109 -7.07 0.75 -6.23
N ASN A 110 -6.28 0.51 -7.28
CA ASN A 110 -4.87 0.90 -7.29
C ASN A 110 -4.69 2.42 -7.19
N GLN A 111 -5.58 3.22 -7.79
CA GLN A 111 -5.57 4.67 -7.60
C GLN A 111 -5.86 5.07 -6.15
N TYR A 112 -6.82 4.41 -5.49
CA TYR A 112 -7.08 4.58 -4.07
C TYR A 112 -5.86 4.20 -3.22
N LEU A 113 -5.19 3.09 -3.53
CA LEU A 113 -3.99 2.64 -2.81
C LEU A 113 -2.81 3.59 -2.97
N VAL A 114 -2.70 4.33 -4.09
CA VAL A 114 -1.74 5.44 -4.22
C VAL A 114 -2.03 6.55 -3.21
N ASP A 115 -3.29 6.88 -2.97
CA ASP A 115 -3.66 7.90 -1.96
C ASP A 115 -3.41 7.39 -0.53
N VAL A 116 -3.71 6.11 -0.27
CA VAL A 116 -3.36 5.43 0.99
C VAL A 116 -1.85 5.46 1.21
N SER A 117 -1.04 5.22 0.18
CA SER A 117 0.44 5.27 0.24
C SER A 117 0.95 6.63 0.72
N ARG A 118 0.34 7.72 0.21
CA ARG A 118 0.69 9.09 0.65
C ARG A 118 0.32 9.32 2.11
N LYS A 119 -0.85 8.81 2.53
CA LYS A 119 -1.32 8.88 3.92
C LYS A 119 -0.38 8.12 4.85
N LEU A 120 0.00 6.89 4.50
CA LEU A 120 0.95 6.07 5.27
C LEU A 120 2.26 6.81 5.50
N LYS A 121 2.86 7.36 4.44
CA LYS A 121 4.09 8.15 4.55
C LYS A 121 3.94 9.34 5.50
N SER A 122 2.83 10.08 5.39
CA SER A 122 2.55 11.23 6.27
C SER A 122 2.38 10.81 7.73
N THR A 123 1.60 9.75 7.98
CA THR A 123 1.33 9.23 9.32
C THR A 123 2.61 8.70 9.98
N TYR A 124 3.43 7.94 9.25
CA TYR A 124 4.70 7.44 9.76
C TYR A 124 5.64 8.57 10.17
N ASN A 125 5.79 9.59 9.32
CA ASN A 125 6.64 10.74 9.61
C ASN A 125 6.15 11.54 10.82
N ALA A 126 4.83 11.67 10.99
CA ALA A 126 4.25 12.34 12.16
C ALA A 126 4.59 11.57 13.45
N ILE A 127 4.35 10.26 13.47
CA ILE A 127 4.61 9.41 14.64
C ILE A 127 6.10 9.34 14.97
N LYS A 128 6.99 9.27 13.97
CA LYS A 128 8.45 9.23 14.18
C LYS A 128 9.02 10.55 14.72
N SER A 129 8.32 11.66 14.53
CA SER A 129 8.80 12.99 14.95
C SER A 129 8.37 13.36 16.38
N GLU A 130 7.53 12.53 17.02
CA GLU A 130 7.11 12.64 18.43
C GLU A 130 8.09 11.89 19.36
#